data_AF-A0A2T7FWV1-F1
#
_entry.id   AF-A0A2T7FWV1-F1
#
_cell.length_a   1.000
_cell.length_b   1.000
_cell.length_c   1.000
_cell.angle_alpha   90.00
_cell.angle_beta   90.00
_cell.angle_gamma   90.00
#
_symmetry.space_group_name_H-M   'P 1'
#
loop_
_entity.id
_entity.type
_entity.pdbx_description
1 polymer ?
#
loop_
_entity_poly.entity_id
_entity_poly.type
_entity_poly.pdbx_seq_one_letter_code
_entity_poly.pdbx_strand_id
1 'polypeptide(L)'
;MKLVPWRAAKVKRDKRGERMRAGFGLGSVALVLAMSGTGAEAQAGLDVALCRMIPDPLARLACYDATATRPQAPALEPVTKATGKWQFAEGVDPETRDPRKALLLPADSGGFRAPNLFVRCTLPAGKPPVLTVWIAWHAHLGQNTMVTTQFDGATATAQAWVGAERQTATFAQRPRLWLDRLRGANRLMARITPAQAQPIAAHFDLRGLEAALQPMARDCGLE
;
A
#
# COMPACT_ATOMS: atom_id res chain seq x y z
N MET A 1 -47.08 10.45 -10.35
CA MET A 1 -47.02 8.97 -10.13
C MET A 1 -46.52 8.72 -8.73
N LYS A 2 -47.18 7.81 -8.00
CA LYS A 2 -47.02 7.57 -6.56
C LYS A 2 -45.76 6.75 -6.25
N LEU A 3 -45.13 7.11 -5.13
CA LEU A 3 -43.98 6.45 -4.48
C LEU A 3 -44.35 5.06 -3.93
N VAL A 4 -43.42 4.11 -3.99
CA VAL A 4 -43.44 2.87 -3.17
C VAL A 4 -42.06 2.70 -2.53
N PRO A 5 -41.93 2.72 -1.19
CA PRO A 5 -40.67 2.43 -0.50
C PRO A 5 -40.57 0.95 -0.11
N TRP A 6 -39.38 0.38 -0.31
CA TRP A 6 -39.03 -0.98 0.11
C TRP A 6 -38.64 -0.99 1.60
N ARG A 7 -39.24 -1.91 2.38
CA ARG A 7 -39.00 -2.09 3.82
C ARG A 7 -37.86 -3.08 4.06
N ALA A 8 -36.94 -2.70 4.96
CA ALA A 8 -35.93 -3.58 5.54
C ALA A 8 -36.56 -4.55 6.57
N ALA A 9 -36.28 -5.84 6.44
CA ALA A 9 -36.64 -6.86 7.43
C ALA A 9 -35.44 -7.10 8.38
N LYS A 10 -35.64 -6.84 9.68
CA LYS A 10 -34.74 -7.25 10.76
C LYS A 10 -35.07 -8.68 11.19
N VAL A 11 -34.09 -9.59 11.15
CA VAL A 11 -34.21 -10.93 11.75
C VAL A 11 -33.66 -10.89 13.18
N LYS A 12 -34.49 -11.30 14.14
CA LYS A 12 -34.17 -11.41 15.57
C LYS A 12 -33.33 -12.66 15.86
N ARG A 13 -32.32 -12.51 16.72
CA ARG A 13 -31.65 -13.61 17.44
C ARG A 13 -32.62 -14.27 18.42
N ASP A 14 -32.60 -15.59 18.50
CA ASP A 14 -33.08 -16.32 19.67
C ASP A 14 -31.92 -17.10 20.30
N LYS A 15 -31.86 -17.06 21.64
CA LYS A 15 -30.92 -17.77 22.50
C LYS A 15 -31.77 -18.63 23.44
N ARG A 16 -31.54 -19.94 23.43
CA ARG A 16 -31.82 -20.92 24.49
C ARG A 16 -31.37 -22.28 23.93
N GLY A 17 -30.44 -23.05 24.49
CA GLY A 17 -30.00 -23.17 25.86
C GLY A 17 -30.74 -24.33 26.51
N GLU A 18 -30.27 -25.57 26.32
CA GLU A 18 -30.74 -26.69 27.16
C GLU A 18 -29.65 -27.74 27.39
N ARG A 19 -29.63 -28.21 28.65
CA ARG A 19 -28.57 -28.94 29.32
C ARG A 19 -28.83 -30.46 29.30
N MET A 20 -27.74 -31.21 29.32
CA MET A 20 -27.46 -32.48 30.04
C MET A 20 -28.62 -33.41 30.41
N ARG A 21 -28.46 -34.69 30.03
CA ARG A 21 -28.75 -35.84 30.90
C ARG A 21 -27.68 -36.93 30.76
N ALA A 22 -27.19 -37.38 31.91
CA ALA A 22 -26.35 -38.55 32.12
C ALA A 22 -27.23 -39.80 32.34
N GLY A 23 -26.69 -40.99 32.05
CA GLY A 23 -27.33 -42.27 32.38
C GLY A 23 -26.41 -43.46 32.08
N PHE A 24 -25.98 -44.14 33.16
CA PHE A 24 -25.21 -45.38 33.20
C PHE A 24 -25.98 -46.60 32.67
N GLY A 25 -25.28 -47.59 32.13
CA GLY A 25 -25.81 -48.94 31.87
C GLY A 25 -24.77 -49.93 31.34
N LEU A 26 -24.42 -50.91 32.17
CA LEU A 26 -23.51 -52.04 31.89
C LEU A 26 -24.10 -53.06 30.90
N GLY A 27 -23.22 -53.71 30.12
CA GLY A 27 -23.42 -55.08 29.65
C GLY A 27 -23.76 -55.24 28.17
N SER A 28 -22.76 -55.61 27.36
CA SER A 28 -22.80 -56.71 26.37
C SER A 28 -21.61 -56.60 25.42
N VAL A 29 -20.79 -57.65 25.41
CA VAL A 29 -19.73 -57.88 24.43
C VAL A 29 -20.38 -58.19 23.09
N ALA A 30 -20.26 -57.27 22.14
CA ALA A 30 -20.48 -57.53 20.72
C ALA A 30 -19.21 -57.14 19.98
N LEU A 31 -18.45 -58.15 19.57
CA LEU A 31 -17.32 -58.03 18.65
C LEU A 31 -17.85 -57.61 17.28
N VAL A 32 -17.92 -56.31 17.03
CA VAL A 32 -18.17 -55.77 15.69
C VAL A 32 -16.82 -55.56 15.02
N LEU A 33 -16.56 -56.34 13.98
CA LEU A 33 -15.50 -56.08 13.00
C LEU A 33 -15.77 -54.72 12.35
N ALA A 34 -15.16 -53.66 12.86
CA ALA A 34 -15.03 -52.40 12.15
C ALA A 34 -13.97 -52.61 11.07
N MET A 35 -14.45 -52.86 9.84
CA MET A 35 -13.63 -52.79 8.65
C MET A 35 -12.95 -51.42 8.57
N SER A 36 -11.68 -51.45 8.19
CA SER A 36 -10.79 -50.34 7.96
C SER A 36 -11.45 -49.24 7.11
N GLY A 37 -11.95 -48.20 7.76
CA GLY A 37 -12.23 -46.93 7.11
C GLY A 37 -10.92 -46.19 6.94
N THR A 38 -10.21 -46.41 5.84
CA THR A 38 -9.26 -45.43 5.34
C THR A 38 -10.05 -44.15 5.08
N GLY A 39 -9.93 -43.19 6.01
CA GLY A 39 -10.27 -41.80 5.75
C GLY A 39 -9.31 -41.28 4.70
N ALA A 40 -9.59 -41.58 3.43
CA ALA A 40 -9.09 -40.77 2.33
C ALA A 40 -9.79 -39.41 2.47
N GLU A 41 -9.11 -38.46 3.12
CA GLU A 41 -9.42 -37.06 2.95
C GLU A 41 -9.25 -36.77 1.45
N ALA A 42 -10.36 -36.78 0.72
CA ALA A 42 -10.42 -36.31 -0.64
C ALA A 42 -10.21 -34.79 -0.61
N GLN A 43 -8.96 -34.37 -0.53
CA GLN A 43 -8.56 -33.04 -0.99
C GLN A 43 -8.79 -33.03 -2.50
N ALA A 44 -9.98 -32.61 -2.89
CA ALA A 44 -10.31 -32.29 -4.26
C ALA A 44 -9.47 -31.07 -4.68
N GLY A 45 -8.22 -31.31 -5.04
CA GLY A 45 -7.44 -30.38 -5.81
C GLY A 45 -8.10 -30.28 -7.19
N LEU A 46 -8.74 -29.14 -7.46
CA LEU A 46 -9.15 -28.82 -8.82
C LEU A 46 -7.88 -28.80 -9.67
N ASP A 47 -7.79 -29.68 -10.68
CA ASP A 47 -6.64 -29.71 -11.57
C ASP A 47 -6.59 -28.41 -12.38
N VAL A 48 -5.50 -27.65 -12.21
CA VAL A 48 -5.23 -26.38 -12.89
C VAL A 48 -5.35 -26.50 -14.42
N ALA A 49 -5.15 -27.71 -14.97
CA ALA A 49 -5.36 -28.00 -16.38
C ALA A 49 -6.81 -27.77 -16.85
N LEU A 50 -7.80 -28.04 -15.99
CA LEU A 50 -9.22 -27.86 -16.31
C LEU A 50 -9.59 -26.38 -16.49
N CYS A 51 -8.95 -25.47 -15.74
CA CYS A 51 -9.19 -24.04 -15.86
C CYS A 51 -8.86 -23.50 -17.26
N ARG A 52 -7.86 -24.08 -17.94
CA ARG A 52 -7.46 -23.67 -19.30
C ARG A 52 -8.57 -23.86 -20.33
N MET A 53 -9.47 -24.82 -20.09
CA MET A 53 -10.56 -25.17 -21.01
C MET A 53 -11.74 -24.20 -20.92
N ILE A 54 -11.76 -23.29 -19.94
CA ILE A 54 -12.83 -22.31 -19.78
C ILE A 54 -12.64 -21.17 -20.81
N PRO A 55 -13.64 -20.95 -21.71
CA PRO A 55 -13.53 -19.95 -22.77
C PRO A 55 -13.74 -18.52 -22.25
N ASP A 56 -14.60 -18.35 -21.24
CA ASP A 56 -14.84 -17.05 -20.62
C ASP A 56 -13.62 -16.61 -19.79
N PRO A 57 -13.00 -15.46 -20.09
CA PRO A 57 -11.77 -15.05 -19.41
C PRO A 57 -11.93 -14.83 -17.91
N LEU A 58 -13.09 -14.33 -17.46
CA LEU A 58 -13.35 -14.05 -16.04
C LEU A 58 -13.59 -15.34 -15.25
N ALA A 59 -14.39 -16.26 -15.79
CA ALA A 59 -14.60 -17.57 -15.19
C ALA A 59 -13.31 -18.41 -15.18
N ARG A 60 -12.47 -18.28 -16.20
CA ARG A 60 -11.15 -18.92 -16.23
C ARG A 60 -10.23 -18.39 -15.14
N LEU A 61 -10.20 -17.08 -14.94
CA LEU A 61 -9.42 -16.45 -13.87
C LEU A 61 -9.89 -16.92 -12.49
N ALA A 62 -11.20 -16.91 -12.25
CA ALA A 62 -11.79 -17.39 -10.99
C ALA A 62 -11.45 -18.85 -10.69
N CYS A 63 -11.35 -19.70 -11.71
CA CYS A 63 -10.93 -21.10 -11.58
C CYS A 63 -9.48 -21.23 -11.09
N TYR A 64 -8.57 -20.44 -11.64
CA TYR A 64 -7.18 -20.41 -11.16
C TYR A 64 -7.09 -19.91 -9.72
N ASP A 65 -7.84 -18.88 -9.38
CA ASP A 65 -7.87 -18.31 -8.04
C ASP A 65 -8.35 -19.33 -6.99
N ALA A 66 -9.32 -20.18 -7.34
CA ALA A 66 -9.82 -21.24 -6.47
C ALA A 66 -8.81 -22.39 -6.25
N THR A 67 -7.82 -22.55 -7.13
CA THR A 67 -6.75 -23.56 -6.98
C THR A 67 -5.56 -23.09 -6.15
N ALA A 68 -5.49 -21.79 -5.84
CA ALA A 68 -4.39 -21.26 -5.05
C ALA A 68 -4.51 -21.74 -3.59
N THR A 69 -3.57 -22.60 -3.17
CA THR A 69 -3.44 -23.08 -1.77
C THR A 69 -2.92 -22.02 -0.80
N ARG A 70 -2.54 -20.84 -1.30
CA ARG A 70 -2.20 -19.70 -0.47
C ARG A 70 -3.47 -18.90 -0.20
N PRO A 71 -3.80 -18.55 1.05
CA PRO A 71 -4.81 -17.54 1.31
C PRO A 71 -4.48 -16.34 0.43
N GLN A 72 -5.43 -15.91 -0.41
CA GLN A 72 -5.32 -14.61 -1.05
C GLN A 72 -5.05 -13.65 0.09
N ALA A 73 -3.84 -13.06 0.10
CA ALA A 73 -3.65 -11.87 0.90
C ALA A 73 -4.83 -10.98 0.51
N PRO A 74 -5.67 -10.52 1.45
CA PRO A 74 -6.72 -9.59 1.10
C PRO A 74 -6.04 -8.52 0.26
N ALA A 75 -6.56 -8.27 -0.95
CA ALA A 75 -6.12 -7.15 -1.73
C ALA A 75 -6.29 -5.94 -0.81
N LEU A 76 -5.20 -5.51 -0.19
CA LEU A 76 -5.14 -4.25 0.50
C LEU A 76 -5.16 -3.27 -0.65
N GLU A 77 -6.37 -2.93 -1.11
CA GLU A 77 -6.60 -1.70 -1.84
C GLU A 77 -5.91 -0.62 -1.00
N PRO A 78 -4.82 0.01 -1.47
CA PRO A 78 -4.22 1.09 -0.73
C PRO A 78 -5.34 2.11 -0.55
N VAL A 79 -5.65 2.45 0.71
CA VAL A 79 -6.63 3.50 1.00
C VAL A 79 -6.01 4.80 0.52
N THR A 80 -6.25 5.13 -0.75
CA THR A 80 -5.73 6.32 -1.38
C THR A 80 -6.67 7.46 -1.07
N LYS A 81 -6.29 8.27 -0.06
CA LYS A 81 -6.96 9.53 0.21
C LYS A 81 -6.23 10.62 -0.55
N ALA A 82 -6.90 11.29 -1.48
CA ALA A 82 -6.33 12.43 -2.20
C ALA A 82 -6.69 13.76 -1.52
N THR A 83 -5.74 14.68 -1.45
CA THR A 83 -5.96 16.08 -1.04
C THR A 83 -5.31 17.01 -2.07
N GLY A 84 -6.12 17.54 -2.99
CA GLY A 84 -5.57 18.18 -4.19
C GLY A 84 -4.80 17.18 -5.05
N LYS A 85 -3.56 17.51 -5.44
CA LYS A 85 -2.66 16.60 -6.18
C LYS A 85 -1.92 15.60 -5.29
N TRP A 86 -1.95 15.81 -3.97
CA TRP A 86 -1.31 14.91 -3.02
C TRP A 86 -2.09 13.61 -2.90
N GLN A 87 -1.38 12.50 -3.03
CA GLN A 87 -1.91 11.16 -2.88
C GLN A 87 -1.34 10.55 -1.61
N PHE A 88 -2.20 10.19 -0.67
CA PHE A 88 -1.81 9.45 0.52
C PHE A 88 -1.88 7.96 0.27
N ALA A 89 -0.93 7.20 0.81
CA ALA A 89 -0.96 5.76 0.84
C ALA A 89 -0.47 5.25 2.20
N GLU A 90 -1.08 4.18 2.67
CA GLU A 90 -0.64 3.41 3.82
C GLU A 90 -0.36 1.97 3.39
N GLY A 91 0.64 1.36 4.01
CA GLY A 91 1.01 -0.02 3.73
C GLY A 91 2.05 -0.54 4.71
N VAL A 92 2.61 -1.69 4.39
CA VAL A 92 3.66 -2.33 5.19
C VAL A 92 4.89 -2.58 4.33
N ASP A 93 6.05 -2.57 4.96
CA ASP A 93 7.29 -3.03 4.32
C ASP A 93 7.22 -4.55 4.08
N PRO A 94 7.40 -5.03 2.84
CA PRO A 94 7.32 -6.46 2.59
C PRO A 94 8.46 -7.25 3.25
N GLU A 95 9.62 -6.61 3.46
CA GLU A 95 10.81 -7.21 4.05
C GLU A 95 10.78 -7.11 5.57
N THR A 96 10.62 -5.89 6.11
CA THR A 96 10.69 -5.68 7.56
C THR A 96 9.34 -5.82 8.28
N ARG A 97 8.23 -5.85 7.53
CA ARG A 97 6.84 -5.79 8.05
C ARG A 97 6.51 -4.52 8.81
N ASP A 98 7.37 -3.50 8.77
CA ASP A 98 7.12 -2.22 9.43
C ASP A 98 5.98 -1.46 8.73
N PRO A 99 5.03 -0.86 9.46
CA PRO A 99 4.04 0.04 8.88
C PRO A 99 4.72 1.25 8.21
N ARG A 100 4.13 1.70 7.10
CA ARG A 100 4.60 2.83 6.30
C ARG A 100 3.43 3.70 5.87
N LYS A 101 3.61 5.00 5.99
CA LYS A 101 2.69 6.02 5.47
C LYS A 101 3.46 6.90 4.50
N ALA A 102 2.86 7.20 3.35
CA ALA A 102 3.52 7.95 2.30
C ALA A 102 2.58 8.96 1.66
N LEU A 103 3.14 10.11 1.30
CA LEU A 103 2.59 11.06 0.37
C LEU A 103 3.36 11.01 -0.93
N LEU A 104 2.63 11.08 -2.03
CA LEU A 104 3.14 11.24 -3.38
C LEU A 104 2.54 12.54 -3.96
N LEU A 105 3.40 13.36 -4.54
CA LEU A 105 3.00 14.50 -5.38
C LEU A 105 3.65 14.37 -6.76
N PRO A 106 2.85 14.19 -7.83
CA PRO A 106 3.38 14.19 -9.18
C PRO A 106 3.77 15.61 -9.60
N ALA A 107 4.85 15.74 -10.37
CA ALA A 107 5.23 17.02 -10.95
C ALA A 107 4.20 17.51 -11.97
N ASP A 108 4.08 18.83 -12.12
CA ASP A 108 3.21 19.51 -13.08
C ASP A 108 3.67 19.31 -14.54
N SER A 109 4.91 18.88 -14.74
CA SER A 109 5.55 18.71 -16.04
C SER A 109 6.16 17.31 -16.21
N GLY A 110 6.15 16.79 -17.44
CA GLY A 110 6.81 15.52 -17.81
C GLY A 110 5.86 14.36 -18.17
N GLY A 111 4.54 14.57 -18.11
CA GLY A 111 3.55 13.57 -18.54
C GLY A 111 3.70 12.24 -17.81
N PHE A 112 3.71 11.12 -18.54
CA PHE A 112 3.82 9.78 -17.96
C PHE A 112 5.18 9.47 -17.31
N ARG A 113 6.21 10.28 -17.56
CA ARG A 113 7.53 10.20 -16.91
C ARG A 113 7.78 11.36 -15.95
N ALA A 114 6.73 12.08 -15.55
CA ALA A 114 6.84 13.18 -14.62
C ALA A 114 7.48 12.71 -13.31
N PRO A 115 8.54 13.39 -12.83
CA PRO A 115 9.12 13.09 -11.54
C PRO A 115 8.08 13.16 -10.42
N ASN A 116 8.24 12.32 -9.41
CA ASN A 116 7.36 12.28 -8.25
C ASN A 116 8.13 12.70 -7.00
N LEU A 117 7.60 13.67 -6.26
CA LEU A 117 8.05 14.01 -4.93
C LEU A 117 7.36 13.10 -3.92
N PHE A 118 8.13 12.55 -2.98
CA PHE A 118 7.61 11.70 -1.94
C PHE A 118 8.02 12.18 -0.55
N VAL A 119 7.10 12.01 0.39
CA VAL A 119 7.34 12.11 1.83
C VAL A 119 6.85 10.80 2.45
N ARG A 120 7.75 10.04 3.07
CA ARG A 120 7.41 8.76 3.72
C ARG A 120 7.84 8.75 5.16
N CYS A 121 7.02 8.12 5.97
CA CYS A 121 7.30 7.79 7.34
C CYS A 121 7.20 6.28 7.50
N THR A 122 8.27 5.66 7.96
CA THR A 122 8.30 4.25 8.38
C THR A 122 8.23 4.21 9.89
N LEU A 123 7.51 3.23 10.44
CA LEU A 123 7.27 3.06 11.88
C LEU A 123 7.87 1.72 12.35
N PRO A 124 9.19 1.63 12.55
CA PRO A 124 9.79 0.37 12.96
C PRO A 124 9.43 0.03 14.41
N ALA A 125 9.18 -1.25 14.68
CA ALA A 125 8.83 -1.69 16.03
C ALA A 125 9.94 -1.35 17.06
N GLY A 126 9.55 -0.67 18.14
CA GLY A 126 10.47 -0.30 19.23
C GLY A 126 11.49 0.79 18.87
N LYS A 127 11.34 1.48 17.74
CA LYS A 127 12.24 2.56 17.30
C LYS A 127 11.45 3.84 16.96
N PRO A 128 12.12 5.01 16.97
CA PRO A 128 11.50 6.25 16.51
C PRO A 128 11.06 6.17 15.04
N PRO A 129 10.01 6.90 14.65
CA PRO A 129 9.60 7.03 13.25
C PRO A 129 10.73 7.56 12.37
N VAL A 130 10.89 6.96 11.19
CA VAL A 130 11.92 7.34 10.21
C VAL A 130 11.27 8.09 9.05
N LEU A 131 11.53 9.40 8.98
CA LEU A 131 11.08 10.25 7.89
C LEU A 131 12.06 10.19 6.71
N THR A 132 11.54 10.12 5.50
CA THR A 132 12.31 10.18 4.25
C THR A 132 11.62 11.10 3.26
N VAL A 133 12.40 11.97 2.61
CA VAL A 133 11.93 12.81 1.50
C VAL A 133 12.80 12.52 0.29
N TRP A 134 12.19 12.26 -0.87
CA TRP A 134 12.94 11.97 -2.09
C TRP A 134 12.18 12.40 -3.33
N ILE A 135 12.92 12.55 -4.43
CA ILE A 135 12.36 12.73 -5.76
C ILE A 135 12.71 11.48 -6.56
N ALA A 136 11.69 10.81 -7.11
CA ALA A 136 11.86 9.80 -8.14
C ALA A 136 11.87 10.51 -9.49
N TRP A 137 12.99 10.48 -10.19
CA TRP A 137 13.20 11.21 -11.45
C TRP A 137 12.77 10.41 -12.68
N HIS A 138 12.55 9.10 -12.53
CA HIS A 138 12.19 8.16 -13.61
C HIS A 138 13.16 8.17 -14.80
N ALA A 139 14.42 8.52 -14.52
CA ALA A 139 15.52 8.54 -15.46
C ALA A 139 16.81 8.12 -14.74
N HIS A 140 17.73 7.51 -15.47
CA HIS A 140 19.03 7.10 -14.92
C HIS A 140 19.93 8.33 -14.74
N LEU A 141 20.34 8.61 -13.50
CA LEU A 141 21.08 9.82 -13.12
C LEU A 141 22.61 9.64 -13.22
N GLY A 142 23.09 8.40 -13.26
CA GLY A 142 24.50 8.11 -13.05
C GLY A 142 24.91 8.40 -11.60
N GLN A 143 26.15 8.86 -11.42
CA GLN A 143 26.68 9.23 -10.10
C GLN A 143 26.30 10.64 -9.66
N ASN A 144 25.59 11.41 -10.51
CA ASN A 144 25.22 12.78 -10.13
C ASN A 144 24.04 12.76 -9.16
N THR A 145 24.24 13.37 -7.99
CA THR A 145 23.21 13.56 -6.97
C THR A 145 23.04 15.02 -6.57
N MET A 146 23.61 15.95 -7.34
CA MET A 146 23.45 17.39 -7.13
C MET A 146 22.08 17.83 -7.63
N VAL A 147 21.19 18.11 -6.69
CA VAL A 147 19.85 18.61 -6.97
C VAL A 147 19.84 20.12 -6.75
N THR A 148 19.46 20.86 -7.79
CA THR A 148 19.17 22.30 -7.71
C THR A 148 17.71 22.49 -7.36
N THR A 149 17.41 23.25 -6.31
CA THR A 149 16.04 23.52 -5.87
C THR A 149 15.77 25.00 -5.71
N GLN A 150 14.55 25.41 -6.05
CA GLN A 150 14.06 26.78 -5.93
C GLN A 150 12.64 26.74 -5.36
N PHE A 151 12.44 27.39 -4.22
CA PHE A 151 11.14 27.52 -3.58
C PHE A 151 10.54 28.88 -3.94
N ASP A 152 9.28 28.89 -4.39
CA ASP A 152 8.51 30.10 -4.67
C ASP A 152 9.20 31.16 -5.56
N GLY A 153 10.13 30.73 -6.42
CA GLY A 153 10.90 31.63 -7.29
C GLY A 153 12.07 32.37 -6.61
N ALA A 154 12.42 32.02 -5.37
CA ALA A 154 13.58 32.54 -4.66
C ALA A 154 14.91 32.15 -5.34
N THR A 155 16.06 32.46 -4.75
CA THR A 155 17.35 32.03 -5.31
C THR A 155 17.47 30.50 -5.35
N ALA A 156 17.81 29.95 -6.52
CA ALA A 156 18.03 28.53 -6.68
C ALA A 156 19.29 28.08 -5.92
N THR A 157 19.20 26.96 -5.21
CA THR A 157 20.30 26.40 -4.41
C THR A 157 20.61 24.98 -4.86
N ALA A 158 21.88 24.69 -5.11
CA ALA A 158 22.35 23.33 -5.41
C ALA A 158 22.86 22.66 -4.15
N GLN A 159 22.42 21.44 -3.89
CA GLN A 159 22.90 20.65 -2.75
C GLN A 159 23.02 19.18 -3.12
N ALA A 160 23.96 18.48 -2.48
CA ALA A 160 24.12 17.05 -2.64
C ALA A 160 22.97 16.31 -1.94
N TRP A 161 22.34 15.39 -2.66
CA TRP A 161 21.39 14.43 -2.12
C TRP A 161 22.03 13.04 -2.13
N VAL A 162 21.41 12.08 -1.45
CA VAL A 162 21.84 10.68 -1.51
C VAL A 162 21.20 10.03 -2.73
N GLY A 163 21.98 9.40 -3.60
CA GLY A 163 21.45 8.67 -4.77
C GLY A 163 20.84 7.33 -4.35
N ALA A 164 19.75 6.91 -5.01
CA ALA A 164 19.29 5.54 -4.92
C ALA A 164 20.29 4.57 -5.58
N GLU A 165 20.33 3.32 -5.14
CA GLU A 165 21.20 2.28 -5.74
C GLU A 165 20.96 2.12 -7.24
N ARG A 166 19.68 2.13 -7.67
CA ARG A 166 19.30 2.07 -9.09
C ARG A 166 19.45 3.41 -9.83
N GLN A 167 19.96 4.44 -9.15
CA GLN A 167 20.27 5.76 -9.72
C GLN A 167 19.08 6.44 -10.41
N THR A 168 17.84 6.18 -9.98
CA THR A 168 16.62 6.80 -10.54
C THR A 168 15.90 7.74 -9.56
N ALA A 169 16.42 7.87 -8.35
CA ALA A 169 15.88 8.73 -7.31
C ALA A 169 17.00 9.36 -6.49
N THR A 170 16.70 10.49 -5.87
CA THR A 170 17.59 11.16 -4.92
C THR A 170 16.86 11.45 -3.62
N PHE A 171 17.50 11.18 -2.48
CA PHE A 171 16.98 11.34 -1.12
C PHE A 171 17.60 12.54 -0.42
N ALA A 172 16.76 13.36 0.21
CA ALA A 172 17.19 14.51 0.98
C ALA A 172 17.97 14.06 2.23
N GLN A 173 19.14 14.66 2.48
CA GLN A 173 19.97 14.28 3.64
C GLN A 173 19.35 14.67 5.00
N ARG A 174 18.56 15.75 5.03
CA ARG A 174 17.91 16.26 6.25
C ARG A 174 16.39 16.29 6.04
N PRO A 175 15.70 15.14 6.08
CA PRO A 175 14.31 15.01 5.64
C PRO A 175 13.33 15.87 6.45
N ARG A 176 13.55 16.06 7.76
CA ARG A 176 12.72 16.95 8.59
C ARG A 176 12.82 18.41 8.14
N LEU A 177 14.04 18.94 8.02
CA LEU A 177 14.27 20.30 7.49
C LEU A 177 13.72 20.48 6.08
N TRP A 178 13.80 19.43 5.25
CA TRP A 178 13.21 19.44 3.92
C TRP A 178 11.69 19.50 3.95
N LEU A 179 11.05 18.72 4.83
CA LEU A 179 9.61 18.78 5.03
C LEU A 179 9.17 20.16 5.52
N ASP A 180 9.87 20.76 6.47
CA ASP A 180 9.54 22.11 6.98
C ASP A 180 9.61 23.16 5.86
N ARG A 181 10.59 23.06 4.95
CA ARG A 181 10.66 23.91 3.76
C ARG A 181 9.50 23.68 2.79
N LEU A 182 9.07 22.43 2.60
CA LEU A 182 7.90 22.12 1.78
C LEU A 182 6.62 22.71 2.39
N ARG A 183 6.46 22.62 3.71
CA ARG A 183 5.32 23.19 4.46
C ARG A 183 5.26 24.72 4.34
N GLY A 184 6.42 25.37 4.32
CA GLY A 184 6.55 26.83 4.23
C GLY A 184 6.47 27.43 2.83
N ALA A 185 6.21 26.63 1.78
CA ALA A 185 6.26 27.09 0.39
C ALA A 185 5.03 26.65 -0.41
N ASN A 186 4.71 27.39 -1.49
CA ASN A 186 3.61 27.03 -2.38
C ASN A 186 4.09 26.22 -3.60
N ARG A 187 5.32 26.45 -4.04
CA ARG A 187 5.90 25.83 -5.23
C ARG A 187 7.34 25.42 -4.99
N LEU A 188 7.71 24.26 -5.53
CA LEU A 188 9.08 23.80 -5.63
C LEU A 188 9.43 23.55 -7.09
N MET A 189 10.51 24.14 -7.56
CA MET A 189 11.22 23.69 -8.75
C MET A 189 12.43 22.88 -8.31
N ALA A 190 12.59 21.68 -8.86
CA ALA A 190 13.76 20.83 -8.65
C ALA A 190 14.37 20.46 -9.99
N ARG A 191 15.71 20.51 -10.09
CA ARG A 191 16.47 20.18 -11.29
C ARG A 191 17.63 19.26 -10.98
N ILE A 192 17.88 18.33 -11.90
CA ILE A 192 19.09 17.53 -11.92
C ILE A 192 19.57 17.37 -13.36
N THR A 193 20.88 17.25 -13.57
CA THR A 193 21.47 17.01 -14.89
C THR A 193 22.16 15.65 -14.90
N PRO A 194 21.57 14.60 -15.48
CA PRO A 194 22.27 13.32 -15.63
C PRO A 194 23.55 13.47 -16.45
N ALA A 195 24.57 12.65 -16.17
CA ALA A 195 25.91 12.82 -16.76
C ALA A 195 25.95 12.78 -18.31
N GLN A 196 25.02 12.08 -18.95
CA GLN A 196 24.95 11.93 -20.40
C GLN A 196 23.56 12.26 -20.96
N ALA A 197 22.77 13.08 -20.26
CA ALA A 197 21.44 13.46 -20.71
C ALA A 197 21.13 14.93 -20.47
N GLN A 198 20.03 15.38 -21.07
CA GLN A 198 19.52 16.73 -20.87
C GLN A 198 19.07 16.93 -19.42
N PRO A 199 19.18 18.17 -18.88
CA PRO A 199 18.66 18.49 -17.56
C PRO A 199 17.18 18.14 -17.43
N ILE A 200 16.82 17.52 -16.31
CA ILE A 200 15.45 17.22 -15.93
C ILE A 200 15.00 18.29 -14.95
N ALA A 201 13.94 19.01 -15.28
CA ALA A 201 13.30 19.98 -14.41
C ALA A 201 11.91 19.47 -14.02
N ALA A 202 11.60 19.53 -12.73
CA ALA A 202 10.32 19.17 -12.15
C ALA A 202 9.76 20.36 -11.39
N HIS A 203 8.50 20.69 -11.65
CA HIS A 203 7.76 21.71 -10.92
C HIS A 203 6.68 21.03 -10.09
N PHE A 204 6.58 21.40 -8.82
CA PHE A 204 5.64 20.82 -7.87
C PHE A 204 4.80 21.93 -7.25
N ASP A 205 3.48 21.80 -7.34
CA ASP A 205 2.51 22.59 -6.58
C ASP A 205 2.32 21.98 -5.18
N LEU A 206 2.89 22.63 -4.17
CA LEU A 206 2.95 22.12 -2.79
C LEU A 206 1.66 22.40 -2.00
N ARG A 207 0.74 23.19 -2.56
CA ARG A 207 -0.51 23.55 -1.87
C ARG A 207 -1.29 22.29 -1.46
N GLY A 208 -1.88 22.33 -0.27
CA GLY A 208 -2.60 21.20 0.32
C GLY A 208 -1.72 20.21 1.09
N LEU A 209 -0.39 20.42 1.18
CA LEU A 209 0.51 19.55 1.93
C LEU A 209 0.10 19.38 3.41
N GLU A 210 -0.22 20.46 4.12
CA GLU A 210 -0.64 20.39 5.54
C GLU A 210 -1.84 19.46 5.74
N ALA A 211 -2.87 19.60 4.90
CA ALA A 211 -4.05 18.76 4.95
C ALA A 211 -3.73 17.31 4.56
N ALA A 212 -2.82 17.11 3.60
CA ALA A 212 -2.36 15.79 3.19
C ALA A 212 -1.54 15.07 4.28
N LEU A 213 -0.79 15.80 5.11
CA LEU A 213 0.01 15.23 6.20
C LEU A 213 -0.84 14.75 7.39
N GLN A 214 -2.06 15.27 7.56
CA GLN A 214 -2.93 14.96 8.70
C GLN A 214 -3.06 13.45 9.04
N PRO A 215 -3.26 12.52 8.07
CA PRO A 215 -3.41 11.10 8.38
C PRO A 215 -2.14 10.42 8.94
N MET A 216 -0.98 11.08 8.85
CA MET A 216 0.29 10.57 9.39
C MET A 216 0.92 11.47 10.46
N ALA A 217 0.34 12.64 10.76
CA ALA A 217 1.00 13.68 11.56
C ALA A 217 1.40 13.20 12.95
N ARG A 218 0.46 12.62 13.69
CA ARG A 218 0.67 12.10 15.05
C ARG A 218 1.71 10.98 15.08
N ASP A 219 1.51 9.94 14.26
CA ASP A 219 2.36 8.74 14.31
C ASP A 219 3.80 9.03 13.87
N CYS A 220 3.98 10.04 13.02
CA CYS A 220 5.27 10.41 12.46
C CYS A 220 5.94 11.58 13.20
N GLY A 221 5.30 12.12 14.24
CA GLY A 221 5.78 13.27 15.01
C GLY A 221 6.00 14.49 14.12
N LEU A 222 4.95 14.90 13.40
CA LEU A 222 4.92 16.04 12.47
C LEU A 222 4.01 17.18 12.93
N GLU A 223 3.41 17.03 14.12
CA GLU A 223 2.59 18.06 14.79
C GLU A 223 3.44 19.27 15.20
#